data_AF-A0A6P0T0B6-F1
#
_entry.id   AF-A0A6P0T0B6-F1
#
_cell.length_a   1.000
_cell.length_b   1.000
_cell.length_c   1.000
_cell.angle_alpha   90.00
_cell.angle_beta   90.00
_cell.angle_gamma   90.00
#
_symmetry.space_group_name_H-M   'P 1'
#
loop_
_entity.id
_entity.type
_entity.pdbx_description
1 polymer ?
#
loop_
_entity_poly.entity_id
_entity_poly.type
_entity_poly.pdbx_seq_one_letter_code
_entity_poly.pdbx_strand_id
1 'polypeptide(L)'
;MTVLIITHSQDNESIPLVVKAIEEKGGKAFRFDTDRFPTEVQLDVYYGKNTDGKNTERLILKSEEEKLDLQEVSAVWYRRIAMGARIPSTMDPQMRQASVQES
;
A
#
# COMPACT_ATOMS: atom_id res chain seq x y z
N MET A 1 -4.99 -1.36 16.70
CA MET A 1 -3.87 -0.52 16.24
C MET A 1 -3.30 -1.19 15.00
N THR A 2 -3.47 -0.60 13.82
CA THR A 2 -2.93 -1.12 12.56
C THR A 2 -1.70 -0.30 12.15
N VAL A 3 -0.60 -0.99 11.85
CA VAL A 3 0.65 -0.39 11.38
C VAL A 3 0.81 -0.73 9.90
N LEU A 4 0.84 0.29 9.04
CA LEU A 4 1.15 0.14 7.62
C LEU A 4 2.67 0.06 7.44
N ILE A 5 3.17 -1.01 6.85
CA ILE A 5 4.59 -1.19 6.55
C ILE A 5 4.80 -0.96 5.05
N ILE A 6 5.54 0.09 4.69
CA ILE A 6 5.84 0.43 3.30
C ILE A 6 7.21 -0.16 2.94
N THR A 7 7.23 -1.15 2.07
CA THR A 7 8.45 -1.88 1.66
C THR A 7 8.35 -2.35 0.19
N HIS A 8 9.14 -3.35 -0.21
CA HIS A 8 9.04 -4.07 -1.47
C HIS A 8 9.08 -5.59 -1.23
N SER A 9 8.62 -6.36 -2.21
CA SER A 9 8.42 -7.82 -2.13
C SER A 9 9.69 -8.61 -1.84
N GLN A 10 10.86 -8.04 -2.15
CA GLN A 10 12.20 -8.63 -1.98
C GLN A 10 13.01 -7.98 -0.82
N ASP A 11 12.36 -7.31 0.13
CA ASP A 11 13.05 -6.81 1.33
C ASP A 11 13.50 -7.98 2.24
N ASN A 12 14.39 -7.69 3.17
CA ASN A 12 15.09 -8.70 3.98
C ASN A 12 14.31 -9.15 5.23
N GLU A 13 14.97 -9.94 6.10
CA GLU A 13 14.35 -10.50 7.31
C GLU A 13 13.83 -9.46 8.32
N SER A 14 14.13 -8.17 8.15
CA SER A 14 13.59 -7.13 9.02
C SER A 14 12.06 -7.05 8.97
N ILE A 15 11.43 -7.34 7.83
CA ILE A 15 9.97 -7.28 7.69
C ILE A 15 9.26 -8.31 8.59
N PRO A 16 9.49 -9.63 8.46
CA PRO A 16 8.81 -10.60 9.32
C PRO A 16 9.13 -10.41 10.81
N LEU A 17 10.34 -9.97 11.16
CA LEU A 17 10.72 -9.69 12.55
C LEU A 17 9.89 -8.55 13.15
N VAL A 18 9.71 -7.44 12.41
CA VAL A 18 8.93 -6.30 12.88
C VAL A 18 7.42 -6.60 12.88
N VAL A 19 6.91 -7.33 11.87
CA VAL A 19 5.52 -7.81 11.86
C VAL A 19 5.23 -8.60 13.14
N LYS A 20 6.06 -9.59 13.46
CA LYS A 20 5.92 -10.40 14.68
C LYS A 20 5.95 -9.54 15.94
N ALA A 21 6.86 -8.57 16.04
CA ALA A 21 6.95 -7.68 17.20
C ALA A 21 5.72 -6.76 17.35
N ILE A 22 5.06 -6.38 16.26
CA ILE A 22 3.79 -5.62 16.29
C ILE A 22 2.67 -6.52 16.81
N GLU A 23 2.58 -7.75 16.31
CA GLU A 23 1.56 -8.74 16.72
C GLU A 23 1.70 -9.15 18.19
N GLU A 24 2.92 -9.38 18.69
CA GLU A 24 3.21 -9.68 20.10
C GLU A 24 2.76 -8.56 21.05
N LYS A 25 2.64 -7.32 20.54
CA LYS A 25 2.12 -6.17 21.30
C LYS A 25 0.60 -5.99 21.13
N GLY A 26 -0.09 -6.93 20.49
CA GLY A 26 -1.53 -6.86 20.22
C GLY A 26 -1.90 -5.91 19.07
N GLY A 27 -0.91 -5.48 18.27
CA GLY A 27 -1.13 -4.71 17.05
C GLY A 27 -1.45 -5.59 15.85
N LYS A 28 -1.84 -4.97 14.74
CA LYS A 28 -1.92 -5.58 13.42
C LYS A 28 -0.92 -4.92 12.51
N ALA A 29 -0.18 -5.70 11.72
CA ALA A 29 0.70 -5.18 10.69
C ALA A 29 0.09 -5.44 9.31
N PHE A 30 0.10 -4.43 8.44
CA PHE A 30 -0.29 -4.58 7.04
C PHE A 30 0.94 -4.30 6.18
N ARG A 31 1.40 -5.31 5.43
CA ARG A 31 2.57 -5.19 4.56
C ARG A 31 2.15 -4.69 3.18
N PHE A 32 2.65 -3.52 2.81
CA PHE A 32 2.46 -2.96 1.48
C PHE A 32 3.77 -3.04 0.69
N ASP A 33 3.83 -3.99 -0.24
CA ASP A 33 4.91 -4.15 -1.20
C ASP A 33 4.71 -3.18 -2.38
N THR A 34 5.41 -2.05 -2.33
CA THR A 34 5.27 -0.94 -3.30
C THR A 34 5.65 -1.31 -4.73
N ASP A 35 6.54 -2.29 -4.94
CA ASP A 35 6.89 -2.78 -6.27
C ASP A 35 5.74 -3.50 -6.97
N ARG A 36 4.77 -4.00 -6.21
CA ARG A 36 3.57 -4.67 -6.71
C ARG A 36 2.45 -3.70 -7.08
N PHE A 37 2.58 -2.41 -6.75
CA PHE A 37 1.68 -1.38 -7.21
C PHE A 37 2.15 -0.83 -8.57
N PRO A 38 1.26 -0.66 -9.57
CA PRO A 38 -0.20 -0.89 -9.56
C PRO A 38 -0.65 -2.25 -10.13
N THR A 39 0.28 -3.15 -10.47
CA THR A 39 -0.04 -4.35 -11.26
C THR A 39 -0.75 -5.45 -10.46
N GLU A 40 -0.49 -5.54 -9.16
CA GLU A 40 -1.02 -6.58 -8.27
C GLU A 40 -1.69 -5.97 -7.02
N VAL A 41 -1.34 -4.74 -6.66
CA VAL A 41 -1.96 -3.97 -5.57
C VAL A 41 -2.77 -2.83 -6.16
N GLN A 42 -3.97 -2.60 -5.61
CA GLN A 42 -4.89 -1.54 -6.01
C GLN A 42 -5.06 -0.53 -4.87
N LEU A 43 -5.22 0.74 -5.24
CA LEU A 43 -5.65 1.81 -4.34
C LEU A 43 -7.00 2.33 -4.82
N ASP A 44 -8.06 2.00 -4.09
CA ASP A 44 -9.38 2.54 -4.36
C ASP A 44 -9.54 3.87 -3.64
N VAL A 45 -9.95 4.89 -4.40
CA VAL A 45 -10.17 6.24 -3.89
C VAL A 45 -11.65 6.58 -4.03
N TYR A 46 -12.31 6.83 -2.89
CA TYR A 46 -13.72 7.21 -2.85
C TYR A 46 -13.86 8.66 -2.36
N TYR A 47 -14.53 9.47 -3.16
CA TYR A 47 -14.94 10.83 -2.80
C TYR A 47 -16.47 10.89 -2.68
N GLY A 48 -16.96 11.51 -1.62
CA GLY A 48 -18.40 11.67 -1.43
C GLY A 48 -18.77 12.71 -0.38
N LYS A 49 -20.03 12.68 0.04
CA LYS A 49 -20.52 13.44 1.19
C LYS A 49 -21.09 12.48 2.23
N ASN A 50 -20.84 12.75 3.51
CA ASN A 50 -21.52 12.06 4.60
C ASN A 50 -22.96 12.58 4.77
N THR A 51 -23.72 11.98 5.69
CA THR A 51 -25.11 12.36 5.99
C THR A 51 -25.27 13.81 6.43
N ASP A 52 -24.21 14.40 6.99
CA ASP A 52 -24.18 15.78 7.48
C ASP A 52 -23.69 16.77 6.39
N GLY A 53 -23.56 16.30 5.14
CA GLY A 53 -23.17 17.10 3.99
C GLY A 53 -21.67 17.43 3.89
N LYS A 54 -20.83 16.92 4.81
CA LYS A 54 -19.38 17.11 4.79
C LYS A 54 -18.73 16.20 3.76
N ASN A 55 -17.71 16.72 3.07
CA ASN A 55 -16.90 15.90 2.17
C ASN A 55 -16.24 14.76 2.97
N THR A 56 -16.24 13.57 2.38
CA THR A 56 -15.54 12.40 2.90
C THR A 56 -14.64 11.84 1.83
N GLU A 57 -13.45 11.43 2.26
CA GLU A 57 -12.47 10.69 1.48
C GLU A 57 -12.25 9.35 2.18
N ARG A 58 -12.23 8.28 1.39
CA ARG A 58 -11.91 6.94 1.86
C ARG A 58 -10.93 6.31 0.88
N LEU A 59 -9.85 5.76 1.42
CA LEU A 59 -8.77 5.15 0.65
C LEU A 59 -8.66 3.69 1.10
N ILE A 60 -8.73 2.75 0.16
CA ILE A 60 -8.62 1.32 0.45
C ILE A 60 -7.46 0.72 -0.36
N LEU A 61 -6.44 0.21 0.34
CA LEU A 61 -5.42 -0.62 -0.27
C LEU A 61 -5.92 -2.06 -0.38
N LYS A 62 -5.79 -2.67 -1.55
CA LYS A 62 -6.20 -4.05 -1.81
C LYS A 62 -5.08 -4.83 -2.48
N SER A 63 -4.75 -5.98 -1.91
CA SER A 63 -3.98 -7.05 -2.57
C SER A 63 -4.92 -8.22 -2.88
N GLU A 64 -4.39 -9.29 -3.48
CA GLU A 64 -5.17 -10.53 -3.71
C GLU A 64 -5.66 -11.16 -2.39
N GLU A 65 -4.90 -11.02 -1.31
CA GLU A 65 -5.14 -11.71 -0.03
C GLU A 65 -5.81 -10.81 1.02
N GLU A 66 -5.56 -9.50 0.98
CA GLU A 66 -5.92 -8.58 2.06
C GLU A 66 -6.46 -7.24 1.56
N LYS A 67 -7.24 -6.58 2.43
CA LYS A 67 -7.69 -5.20 2.23
C LYS A 67 -7.47 -4.38 3.49
N LEU A 68 -7.09 -3.12 3.32
CA LEU A 68 -6.90 -2.17 4.40
C LEU A 68 -7.58 -0.86 4.05
N ASP A 69 -8.54 -0.46 4.87
CA ASP A 69 -9.03 0.92 4.90
C ASP A 69 -7.95 1.79 5.57
N LEU A 70 -7.44 2.80 4.87
CA LEU A 70 -6.37 3.63 5.41
C LEU A 70 -6.82 4.46 6.63
N GLN A 71 -8.12 4.61 6.88
CA GLN A 71 -8.62 5.22 8.12
C GLN A 71 -8.32 4.36 9.36
N GLU A 72 -8.07 3.05 9.21
CA GLU A 72 -7.71 2.16 10.31
C GLU A 72 -6.21 2.23 10.68
N VAL A 73 -5.40 2.89 9.86
CA VAL A 73 -3.95 3.00 10.05
C VAL A 73 -3.65 3.99 11.18
N SER A 74 -2.98 3.48 12.20
CA SER A 74 -2.54 4.24 13.38
C SER A 74 -1.07 4.64 13.34
N ALA A 75 -0.25 3.97 12.54
CA ALA A 75 1.16 4.30 12.34
C ALA A 75 1.64 3.80 10.98
N VAL A 76 2.67 4.45 10.43
CA VAL A 76 3.32 4.07 9.18
C VAL A 76 4.80 3.82 9.44
N TRP A 77 5.30 2.65 9.04
CA TRP A 77 6.73 2.37 8.98
C TRP A 77 7.21 2.52 7.53
N TYR A 78 7.81 3.68 7.24
CA TYR A 78 8.36 3.99 5.92
C TYR A 78 9.76 3.36 5.76
N ARG A 79 9.81 2.11 5.29
CA ARG A 79 11.04 1.30 5.26
C ARG A 79 11.78 1.37 3.92
N ARG A 80 11.11 1.04 2.82
CA ARG A 80 11.66 1.07 1.45
C ARG A 80 10.56 1.39 0.45
N ILE A 81 10.92 1.94 -0.71
CA ILE A 81 9.98 2.29 -1.77
C ILE A 81 10.52 1.84 -3.13
N ALA A 82 9.65 1.26 -3.95
CA ALA A 82 9.94 0.77 -5.29
C ALA A 82 8.71 0.83 -6.20
N MET A 83 7.91 1.91 -6.11
CA MET A 83 6.67 2.09 -6.89
C MET A 83 6.88 1.87 -8.39
N GLY A 84 5.93 1.19 -9.04
CA GLY A 84 5.94 0.96 -10.48
C GLY A 84 7.07 0.05 -10.97
N ALA A 85 7.87 -0.56 -10.09
CA ALA A 85 9.01 -1.39 -10.48
C ALA A 85 8.59 -2.64 -11.28
N ARG A 86 7.37 -3.15 -11.07
CA ARG A 86 6.83 -4.29 -11.83
C ARG A 86 6.01 -3.88 -13.06
N ILE A 87 5.95 -2.59 -13.41
CA ILE A 87 5.37 -2.18 -14.69
C ILE A 87 6.23 -2.76 -15.84
N PRO A 88 5.66 -3.59 -16.73
CA PRO A 88 6.42 -4.37 -17.70
C PRO A 88 7.36 -3.51 -18.55
N SER A 89 8.61 -3.93 -18.67
CA SER A 89 9.61 -3.29 -19.54
C SER A 89 9.33 -3.48 -21.03
N THR A 90 8.42 -4.38 -21.39
CA THR A 90 7.97 -4.64 -22.76
C THR A 90 6.88 -3.68 -23.24
N MET A 91 6.35 -2.82 -22.37
CA MET A 91 5.41 -1.77 -22.77
C MET A 91 6.07 -0.76 -23.71
N ASP A 92 5.26 -0.08 -24.52
CA ASP A 92 5.72 1.10 -25.25
C ASP A 92 6.42 2.09 -24.28
N PRO A 93 7.62 2.60 -24.61
CA PRO A 93 8.40 3.40 -23.67
C PRO A 93 7.69 4.65 -23.14
N GLN A 94 6.90 5.33 -23.98
CA GLN A 94 6.18 6.53 -23.58
C GLN A 94 5.04 6.17 -22.61
N MET A 95 4.30 5.12 -22.92
CA MET A 95 3.23 4.63 -22.04
C MET A 95 3.79 4.12 -20.72
N ARG A 96 4.90 3.36 -20.76
CA ARG A 96 5.57 2.87 -19.56
C ARG A 96 6.03 3.99 -18.66
N GLN A 97 6.67 5.02 -19.24
CA GLN A 97 7.14 6.17 -18.47
C GLN A 97 5.99 6.87 -17.76
N ALA A 98 4.87 7.13 -18.46
CA ALA A 98 3.69 7.74 -17.88
C ALA A 98 3.12 6.88 -16.73
N SER A 99 2.99 5.56 -16.93
CA SER A 99 2.48 4.66 -15.89
C SER A 99 3.37 4.63 -14.64
N VAL A 100 4.71 4.66 -14.80
CA VAL A 100 5.64 4.71 -13.67
C VAL A 100 5.56 6.04 -12.92
N GLN A 101 5.30 7.16 -13.59
CA GLN A 101 5.20 8.48 -12.95
C GLN A 101 3.88 8.67 -12.17
N GLU A 102 2.82 7.99 -12.57
CA GLU A 102 1.51 7.99 -11.89
C GLU A 102 1.42 6.91 -10.79
N SER A 103 2.51 6.18 -10.53
CA SER A 103 2.61 5.15 -9.48
C SER A 103 3.24 5.69 -8.21
#